data_AF-A0A0Q9U1F7-F1
#
_entry.id   AF-A0A0Q9U1F7-F1
#
_cell.length_a   1.000
_cell.length_b   1.000
_cell.length_c   1.000
_cell.angle_alpha   90.00
_cell.angle_beta   90.00
_cell.angle_gamma   90.00
#
_symmetry.space_group_name_H-M   'P 1'
#
loop_
_entity.id
_entity.type
_entity.pdbx_description
1 polymer ?
#
loop_
_entity_poly.entity_id
_entity_poly.type
_entity_poly.pdbx_seq_one_letter_code
_entity_poly.pdbx_strand_id
1 'polypeptide(L)'
;MSPRAGTGPSTRQTTPITRFVPVAPDADWETVRARMVDHLTATATPEWTDHNAADPGITLLEVLAYGLADLHYRTAAHRLDDWPLEVRAWDADAGRHWDATLPAGRWDPEADPSDPALAATDLAPLSALADVLAAPATSATVLEPLVRACRSRADAVALLSAEPWASAVRAADRPAMVALMRARLVRQVAQEQAGVVASAVTAAQAAAVAAAPRRADPDAPVDVPAIDAAASAELAWSLPLWDEEVVALVRRERRRRSREVLTDGLDLVRATTADTLAATRSALTLAGLDADEVTYAVAAAPQAAGLLPEDLEDEQGRSLVWPPHPVQALTCEPVTADDYARRARAHPDVVRAWTVKGRLPGIAWNGLPTGAIASVAVDEHAAALTLVVESRTEPTTPARRDALLRDVLTTAIGPEAGAPFPDWRDDVDDLEPRRVVCDEVGASLLDRAPVLVQATLVTEVGANREAVVDDARARIAAFLERGRPETFAPTPAPVVDGPWPRHDQPTLGWVPGEPVRFTEVVEAIVGNPLVRGVEDLAMKVDGEPDFLAASYGYLPIPRNAVPRLADARCIRVRFSLTSRCGDA
;
A
#
# COMPACT_ATOMS: atom_id res chain seq x y z
N MET A 1 27.42 -20.17 60.68
CA MET A 1 26.99 -18.86 60.14
C MET A 1 27.03 -18.96 58.63
N SER A 2 25.86 -19.02 57.99
CA SER A 2 25.70 -19.21 56.54
C SER A 2 26.19 -17.99 55.74
N PRO A 3 26.69 -18.18 54.52
CA PRO A 3 27.22 -17.10 53.69
C PRO A 3 26.08 -16.27 53.07
N ARG A 4 26.32 -14.95 52.97
CA ARG A 4 25.45 -13.99 52.28
C ARG A 4 25.37 -14.32 50.79
N ALA A 5 24.15 -14.51 50.29
CA ALA A 5 23.86 -14.60 48.86
C ALA A 5 24.09 -13.22 48.20
N GLY A 6 24.82 -13.22 47.08
CA GLY A 6 25.11 -12.04 46.29
C GLY A 6 23.86 -11.52 45.58
N THR A 7 23.66 -10.21 45.68
CA THR A 7 22.69 -9.45 44.89
C THR A 7 23.22 -9.28 43.46
N GLY A 8 22.82 -10.16 42.56
CA GLY A 8 22.90 -9.89 41.12
C GLY A 8 21.87 -8.84 40.71
N PRO A 9 22.06 -8.12 39.59
CA PRO A 9 21.11 -7.12 39.12
C PRO A 9 19.79 -7.80 38.77
N SER A 10 18.72 -7.46 39.50
CA SER A 10 17.35 -7.86 39.18
C SER A 10 16.96 -7.18 37.87
N THR A 11 17.12 -7.88 36.75
CA THR A 11 16.49 -7.53 35.49
C THR A 11 14.98 -7.58 35.71
N ARG A 12 14.33 -6.42 35.80
CA ARG A 12 12.86 -6.33 35.71
C ARG A 12 12.50 -6.92 34.35
N GLN A 13 11.97 -8.14 34.33
CA GLN A 13 11.29 -8.65 33.16
C GLN A 13 10.13 -7.71 32.88
N THR A 14 10.26 -6.91 31.83
CA THR A 14 9.16 -6.12 31.29
C THR A 14 8.09 -7.12 30.87
N THR A 15 6.93 -7.10 31.54
CA THR A 15 5.79 -7.92 31.12
C THR A 15 5.48 -7.54 29.66
N PRO A 16 5.44 -8.50 28.73
CA PRO A 16 5.09 -8.20 27.35
C PRO A 16 3.71 -7.54 27.33
N ILE A 17 3.54 -6.50 26.52
CA ILE A 17 2.21 -5.93 26.26
C ILE A 17 1.39 -7.05 25.62
N THR A 18 0.51 -7.66 26.40
CA THR A 18 -0.45 -8.62 25.88
C THR A 18 -1.47 -7.86 25.05
N ARG A 19 -1.65 -8.29 23.80
CA ARG A 19 -2.67 -7.74 22.91
C ARG A 19 -4.01 -7.80 23.64
N PHE A 20 -4.63 -6.64 23.89
CA PHE A 20 -5.99 -6.59 24.42
C PHE A 20 -6.88 -7.35 23.45
N VAL A 21 -7.52 -8.41 23.93
CA VAL A 21 -8.56 -9.11 23.17
C VAL A 21 -9.84 -8.34 23.47
N PRO A 22 -10.41 -7.62 22.50
CA PRO A 22 -11.68 -6.93 22.72
C PRO A 22 -12.73 -7.98 23.08
N VAL A 23 -13.37 -7.78 24.23
CA VAL A 23 -14.60 -8.51 24.53
C VAL A 23 -15.65 -7.97 23.56
N ALA A 24 -16.31 -8.88 22.84
CA ALA A 24 -17.33 -8.54 21.85
C ALA A 24 -18.41 -7.63 22.45
N PRO A 25 -19.03 -6.74 21.65
CA PRO A 25 -19.92 -5.72 22.16
C PRO A 25 -21.18 -6.31 22.80
N ASP A 26 -21.35 -6.15 24.11
CA ASP A 26 -22.39 -6.81 24.90
C ASP A 26 -23.39 -5.85 25.57
N ALA A 27 -23.47 -4.58 25.14
CA ALA A 27 -24.46 -3.64 25.68
C ALA A 27 -25.03 -2.66 24.65
N ASP A 28 -26.35 -2.73 24.43
CA ASP A 28 -27.12 -1.65 23.81
C ASP A 28 -27.24 -0.43 24.75
N TRP A 29 -27.75 0.69 24.24
CA TRP A 29 -27.89 1.91 25.03
C TRP A 29 -28.66 1.69 26.33
N GLU A 30 -29.74 0.90 26.29
CA GLU A 30 -30.56 0.62 27.47
C GLU A 30 -29.77 -0.16 28.53
N THR A 31 -28.94 -1.12 28.11
CA THR A 31 -28.07 -1.89 29.00
C THR A 31 -26.99 -1.02 29.64
N VAL A 32 -26.37 -0.12 28.87
CA VAL A 32 -25.38 0.84 29.40
C VAL A 32 -26.06 1.80 30.39
N ARG A 33 -27.20 2.38 29.99
CA ARG A 33 -27.99 3.28 30.82
C ARG A 33 -28.41 2.62 32.13
N ALA A 34 -28.97 1.41 32.10
CA ALA A 34 -29.41 0.69 33.28
C ALA A 34 -28.25 0.46 34.26
N ARG A 35 -27.09 -0.02 33.77
CA ARG A 35 -25.88 -0.20 34.61
C ARG A 35 -25.40 1.09 35.25
N MET A 36 -25.43 2.19 34.49
CA MET A 36 -25.01 3.50 34.98
C MET A 36 -26.00 4.07 36.01
N VAL A 37 -27.30 3.92 35.79
CA VAL A 37 -28.36 4.31 36.74
C VAL A 37 -28.24 3.48 38.02
N ASP A 38 -28.10 2.16 37.91
CA ASP A 38 -27.94 1.28 39.08
C ASP A 38 -26.71 1.64 39.91
N HIS A 39 -25.57 1.90 39.25
CA HIS A 39 -24.35 2.33 39.93
C HIS A 39 -24.51 3.69 40.61
N LEU A 40 -25.16 4.63 39.92
CA LEU A 40 -25.38 5.98 40.43
C LEU A 40 -26.34 5.96 41.62
N THR A 41 -27.48 5.26 41.54
CA THR A 41 -28.43 5.12 42.65
C THR A 41 -27.79 4.41 43.85
N ALA A 42 -26.89 3.45 43.63
CA ALA A 42 -26.16 2.77 44.70
C ALA A 42 -25.10 3.65 45.39
N THR A 43 -24.62 4.71 44.73
CA THR A 43 -23.52 5.57 45.20
C THR A 43 -23.94 7.01 45.51
N ALA A 44 -25.17 7.39 45.15
CA ALA A 44 -25.73 8.70 45.39
C ALA A 44 -25.82 9.01 46.90
N THR A 45 -25.63 10.29 47.24
CA THR A 45 -25.80 10.75 48.62
C THR A 45 -27.27 10.65 49.04
N PRO A 46 -27.57 10.47 50.34
CA PRO A 46 -28.95 10.40 50.83
C PRO A 46 -29.82 11.63 50.52
N GLU A 47 -29.18 12.74 50.16
CA GLU A 47 -29.81 14.03 49.82
C GLU A 47 -30.31 14.08 48.37
N TRP A 48 -29.77 13.24 47.48
CA TRP A 48 -30.21 13.12 46.10
C TRP A 48 -31.21 11.98 45.96
N THR A 49 -32.49 12.29 46.15
CA THR A 49 -33.55 11.28 46.24
C THR A 49 -34.29 11.04 44.93
N ASP A 50 -34.21 11.98 43.98
CA ASP A 50 -35.01 11.95 42.76
C ASP A 50 -34.16 11.51 41.57
N HIS A 51 -34.45 10.33 41.02
CA HIS A 51 -33.72 9.70 39.92
C HIS A 51 -34.64 9.54 38.70
N ASN A 52 -35.35 10.60 38.34
CA ASN A 52 -36.33 10.59 37.25
C ASN A 52 -35.83 11.38 36.03
N ALA A 53 -36.55 11.29 34.90
CA ALA A 53 -36.17 11.94 33.64
C ALA A 53 -36.17 13.49 33.67
N ALA A 54 -36.77 14.11 34.70
CA ALA A 54 -36.70 15.56 34.90
C ALA A 54 -35.46 15.99 35.71
N ASP A 55 -34.71 15.03 36.27
CA ASP A 55 -33.47 15.31 36.99
C ASP A 55 -32.33 15.61 35.98
N PRO A 56 -31.61 16.74 36.14
CA PRO A 56 -30.53 17.12 35.23
C PRO A 56 -29.31 16.18 35.32
N GLY A 57 -29.02 15.59 36.48
CA GLY A 57 -27.98 14.59 36.67
C GLY A 57 -28.32 13.27 35.95
N ILE A 58 -29.58 12.83 35.98
CA ILE A 58 -30.04 11.69 35.18
C ILE A 58 -29.97 12.00 33.68
N THR A 59 -30.35 13.22 33.27
CA THR A 59 -30.23 13.64 31.87
C THR A 59 -28.77 13.59 31.38
N LEU A 60 -27.82 14.09 32.18
CA LEU A 60 -26.39 14.01 31.87
C LEU A 60 -25.89 12.56 31.81
N LEU A 61 -26.39 11.70 32.70
CA LEU A 61 -26.07 10.28 32.70
C LEU A 61 -26.57 9.58 31.44
N GLU A 62 -27.78 9.90 30.97
CA GLU A 62 -28.35 9.35 29.73
C GLU A 62 -27.58 9.81 28.50
N VAL A 63 -27.12 11.06 28.47
CA VAL A 63 -26.22 11.59 27.44
C VAL A 63 -24.88 10.85 27.46
N LEU A 64 -24.31 10.58 28.65
CA LEU A 64 -23.08 9.81 28.78
C LEU A 64 -23.27 8.34 28.36
N ALA A 65 -24.37 7.72 28.74
CA ALA A 65 -24.72 6.36 28.33
C ALA A 65 -24.88 6.26 26.81
N TYR A 66 -25.49 7.28 26.18
CA TYR A 66 -25.55 7.40 24.73
C TYR A 66 -24.16 7.55 24.12
N GLY A 67 -23.33 8.45 24.63
CA GLY A 67 -21.96 8.64 24.13
C GLY A 67 -21.10 7.37 24.22
N LEU A 68 -21.24 6.61 25.31
CA LEU A 68 -20.55 5.33 25.48
C LEU A 68 -21.07 4.25 24.53
N ALA A 69 -22.40 4.12 24.37
CA ALA A 69 -22.99 3.18 23.43
C ALA A 69 -22.65 3.52 21.97
N ASP A 70 -22.64 4.80 21.60
CA ASP A 70 -22.25 5.28 20.27
C ASP A 70 -20.76 5.03 20.00
N LEU A 71 -19.87 5.37 20.95
CA LEU A 71 -18.44 5.08 20.83
C LEU A 71 -18.21 3.57 20.68
N HIS A 72 -18.93 2.76 21.44
CA HIS A 72 -18.83 1.31 21.37
C HIS A 72 -19.30 0.76 20.02
N TYR A 73 -20.47 1.19 19.54
CA TYR A 73 -20.95 0.88 18.20
C TYR A 73 -19.92 1.24 17.12
N ARG A 74 -19.35 2.45 17.21
CA ARG A 74 -18.33 2.92 16.26
C ARG A 74 -17.06 2.06 16.31
N THR A 75 -16.53 1.77 17.49
CA THR A 75 -15.29 0.98 17.61
C THR A 75 -15.46 -0.51 17.29
N ALA A 76 -16.67 -1.05 17.40
CA ALA A 76 -16.95 -2.45 17.11
C ALA A 76 -17.32 -2.71 15.65
N ALA A 77 -18.05 -1.76 15.02
CA ALA A 77 -18.50 -1.89 13.64
C ALA A 77 -17.50 -1.31 12.62
N HIS A 78 -16.56 -0.46 13.05
CA HIS A 78 -15.63 0.25 12.17
C HIS A 78 -14.20 -0.18 12.50
N ARG A 79 -13.44 -0.63 11.50
CA ARG A 79 -12.01 -0.96 11.67
C ARG A 79 -11.17 0.25 11.29
N LEU A 80 -10.01 0.40 11.93
CA LEU A 80 -9.05 1.44 11.55
C LEU A 80 -8.63 1.32 10.07
N ASP A 81 -8.59 0.09 9.56
CA ASP A 81 -8.27 -0.21 8.16
C ASP A 81 -9.34 0.33 7.18
N ASP A 82 -10.58 0.52 7.65
CA ASP A 82 -11.72 1.00 6.85
C ASP A 82 -11.81 2.54 6.86
N TRP A 83 -11.06 3.20 7.74
CA TRP A 83 -11.12 4.65 7.94
C TRP A 83 -10.96 5.46 6.63
N PRO A 84 -10.01 5.15 5.72
CA PRO A 84 -9.93 5.84 4.43
C PRO A 84 -11.30 5.90 3.76
N LEU A 85 -12.00 4.78 3.68
CA LEU A 85 -13.27 4.60 3.00
C LEU A 85 -14.45 5.27 3.73
N GLU A 86 -14.32 5.46 5.03
CA GLU A 86 -15.35 6.11 5.86
C GLU A 86 -15.23 7.62 5.90
N VAL A 87 -14.00 8.12 5.89
CA VAL A 87 -13.68 9.54 5.93
C VAL A 87 -13.08 9.91 4.60
N ARG A 88 -13.94 10.44 3.72
CA ARG A 88 -13.58 10.99 2.39
C ARG A 88 -12.70 12.22 2.51
N ALA A 89 -11.53 12.09 3.14
CA ALA A 89 -10.55 13.16 3.33
C ALA A 89 -9.99 13.67 2.01
N TRP A 90 -10.05 12.85 0.96
CA TRP A 90 -9.75 13.20 -0.43
C TRP A 90 -10.78 14.13 -1.09
N ASP A 91 -12.02 14.21 -0.59
CA ASP A 91 -12.96 15.21 -1.10
C ASP A 91 -12.54 16.59 -0.60
N ALA A 92 -12.72 17.63 -1.42
CA ALA A 92 -12.55 19.01 -0.98
C ALA A 92 -13.36 19.31 0.30
N ASP A 93 -12.83 20.18 1.17
CA ASP A 93 -13.43 20.54 2.48
C ASP A 93 -14.92 20.89 2.37
N ALA A 94 -15.28 21.67 1.35
CA ALA A 94 -16.65 22.07 1.06
C ALA A 94 -17.59 20.89 0.75
N GLY A 95 -17.05 19.77 0.27
CA GLY A 95 -17.76 18.51 0.02
C GLY A 95 -17.93 17.63 1.28
N ARG A 96 -17.03 17.75 2.26
CA ARG A 96 -17.02 16.90 3.48
C ARG A 96 -18.06 17.31 4.52
N HIS A 97 -18.38 18.60 4.60
CA HIS A 97 -19.36 19.08 5.57
C HIS A 97 -20.81 18.70 5.19
N TRP A 98 -21.58 18.19 6.16
CA TRP A 98 -23.00 17.87 5.98
C TRP A 98 -23.90 19.11 5.94
N ASP A 99 -23.39 20.22 6.47
CA ASP A 99 -24.04 21.53 6.49
C ASP A 99 -23.15 22.49 5.69
N ALA A 100 -23.42 22.63 4.39
CA ALA A 100 -22.74 23.58 3.52
C ALA A 100 -22.98 25.06 3.93
N THR A 101 -23.72 25.30 5.02
CA THR A 101 -24.09 26.64 5.50
C THR A 101 -23.35 27.07 6.76
N LEU A 102 -22.68 26.16 7.48
CA LEU A 102 -21.64 26.57 8.43
C LEU A 102 -20.47 27.14 7.62
N PRO A 103 -19.83 28.24 8.06
CA PRO A 103 -18.75 28.85 7.28
C PRO A 103 -17.63 27.83 7.06
N ALA A 104 -17.59 27.26 5.85
CA ALA A 104 -16.40 26.67 5.29
C ALA A 104 -15.43 27.84 5.12
N GLY A 105 -14.32 27.80 5.85
CA GLY A 105 -13.33 28.87 5.86
C GLY A 105 -13.42 29.79 7.07
N ARG A 106 -12.67 29.43 8.12
CA ARG A 106 -11.55 30.33 8.46
C ARG A 106 -10.22 29.76 8.07
N TRP A 107 -10.09 28.44 8.02
CA TRP A 107 -8.88 27.78 7.53
C TRP A 107 -9.14 27.21 6.14
N ASP A 108 -8.64 27.91 5.13
CA ASP A 108 -8.43 27.38 3.79
C ASP A 108 -6.90 27.27 3.62
N PRO A 109 -6.31 26.09 3.85
CA PRO A 109 -4.87 25.90 3.77
C PRO A 109 -4.30 26.08 2.35
N GLU A 110 -5.14 26.06 1.30
CA GLU A 110 -4.70 26.39 -0.06
C GLU A 110 -4.60 27.91 -0.26
N ALA A 111 -5.45 28.68 0.42
CA ALA A 111 -5.42 30.14 0.37
C ALA A 111 -4.35 30.77 1.30
N ASP A 112 -4.09 30.17 2.47
CA ASP A 112 -3.02 30.61 3.39
C ASP A 112 -2.41 29.44 4.19
N PRO A 113 -1.29 28.85 3.73
CA PRO A 113 -0.63 27.73 4.39
C PRO A 113 0.07 28.11 5.71
N SER A 114 0.06 29.38 6.11
CA SER A 114 0.70 29.87 7.33
C SER A 114 -0.27 30.17 8.49
N ASP A 115 -1.58 29.95 8.30
CA ASP A 115 -2.60 30.20 9.30
C ASP A 115 -2.65 29.08 10.37
N PRO A 116 -2.30 29.36 11.65
CA PRO A 116 -2.37 28.35 12.70
C PRO A 116 -3.83 28.03 13.06
N ALA A 117 -4.13 26.76 13.28
CA ALA A 117 -5.45 26.28 13.73
C ALA A 117 -6.10 27.19 14.79
N LEU A 118 -7.28 27.74 14.46
CA LEU A 118 -8.28 28.42 15.30
C LEU A 118 -7.73 29.05 16.61
N ALA A 119 -7.41 30.35 16.58
CA ALA A 119 -7.13 31.13 17.78
C ALA A 119 -8.43 31.46 18.55
N ALA A 120 -8.34 31.76 19.85
CA ALA A 120 -9.50 32.14 20.67
C ALA A 120 -10.24 33.39 20.14
N THR A 121 -9.55 34.25 19.38
CA THR A 121 -10.12 35.39 18.66
C THR A 121 -11.02 35.00 17.48
N ASP A 122 -10.86 33.78 16.96
CA ASP A 122 -11.70 33.21 15.90
C ASP A 122 -13.01 32.61 16.43
N LEU A 123 -13.06 32.32 17.74
CA LEU A 123 -14.27 31.88 18.47
C LEU A 123 -15.07 33.05 19.08
N ALA A 124 -14.47 34.23 19.22
CA ALA A 124 -15.15 35.46 19.66
C ALA A 124 -16.41 35.85 18.85
N PRO A 125 -16.53 35.55 17.53
CA PRO A 125 -17.76 35.75 16.76
C PRO A 125 -18.94 34.90 17.27
N LEU A 126 -18.69 33.67 17.74
CA LEU A 126 -19.74 32.77 18.23
C LEU A 126 -20.30 33.22 19.59
N SER A 127 -19.47 33.75 20.49
CA SER A 127 -19.94 34.35 21.75
C SER A 127 -20.73 35.64 21.51
N ALA A 128 -20.31 36.48 20.56
CA ALA A 128 -21.06 37.68 20.18
C ALA A 128 -22.42 37.33 19.54
N LEU A 129 -22.48 36.25 18.77
CA LEU A 129 -23.72 35.70 18.22
C LEU A 129 -24.69 35.23 19.32
N ALA A 130 -24.18 34.61 20.39
CA ALA A 130 -25.00 34.18 21.53
C ALA A 130 -25.64 35.38 22.25
N ASP A 131 -24.90 36.46 22.48
CA ASP A 131 -25.44 37.70 23.08
C ASP A 131 -26.51 38.36 22.19
N VAL A 132 -26.28 38.36 20.87
CA VAL A 132 -27.26 38.85 19.89
C VAL A 132 -28.53 37.99 19.91
N LEU A 133 -28.41 36.66 19.99
CA LEU A 133 -29.57 35.75 20.07
C LEU A 133 -30.33 35.83 21.40
N ALA A 134 -29.72 36.35 22.46
CA ALA A 134 -30.37 36.54 23.76
C ALA A 134 -31.32 37.75 23.77
N ALA A 135 -31.18 38.69 22.82
CA ALA A 135 -32.06 39.85 22.73
C ALA A 135 -33.43 39.46 22.14
N PRO A 136 -34.56 39.99 22.68
CA PRO A 136 -35.90 39.59 22.25
C PRO A 136 -36.17 39.74 20.74
N ALA A 137 -35.64 40.80 20.12
CA ALA A 137 -35.86 41.14 18.71
C ALA A 137 -35.06 40.28 17.71
N THR A 138 -34.01 39.62 18.18
CA THR A 138 -33.10 38.76 17.40
C THR A 138 -33.09 37.33 17.92
N SER A 139 -34.01 37.00 18.83
CA SER A 139 -34.17 35.65 19.36
C SER A 139 -34.55 34.66 18.25
N ALA A 140 -34.14 33.41 18.41
CA ALA A 140 -34.46 32.35 17.46
C ALA A 140 -35.99 32.24 17.24
N THR A 141 -36.80 32.43 18.29
CA THR A 141 -38.27 32.40 18.20
C THR A 141 -38.84 33.43 17.21
N VAL A 142 -38.17 34.57 17.03
CA VAL A 142 -38.60 35.64 16.10
C VAL A 142 -37.98 35.44 14.73
N LEU A 143 -36.67 35.19 14.66
CA LEU A 143 -35.94 35.14 13.38
C LEU A 143 -36.16 33.84 12.61
N GLU A 144 -36.29 32.70 13.29
CA GLU A 144 -36.40 31.39 12.66
C GLU A 144 -37.60 31.28 11.71
N PRO A 145 -38.84 31.68 12.08
CA PRO A 145 -39.97 31.65 11.16
C PRO A 145 -39.79 32.57 9.94
N LEU A 146 -39.17 33.75 10.13
CA LEU A 146 -38.97 34.72 9.07
C LEU A 146 -37.92 34.23 8.06
N VAL A 147 -36.78 33.73 8.56
CA VAL A 147 -35.71 33.17 7.73
C VAL A 147 -36.20 31.93 6.98
N ARG A 148 -37.01 31.08 7.63
CA ARG A 148 -37.59 29.88 6.97
C ARG A 148 -38.57 30.22 5.85
N ALA A 149 -39.24 31.38 5.92
CA ALA A 149 -40.16 31.83 4.88
C ALA A 149 -39.44 32.42 3.64
N CYS A 150 -38.15 32.71 3.72
CA CYS A 150 -37.35 33.19 2.58
C CYS A 150 -37.19 32.11 1.51
N ARG A 151 -37.23 32.52 0.23
CA ARG A 151 -37.12 31.60 -0.92
C ARG A 151 -35.69 31.12 -1.17
N SER A 152 -34.71 31.88 -0.71
CA SER A 152 -33.29 31.58 -0.88
C SER A 152 -32.45 32.10 0.29
N ARG A 153 -31.22 31.61 0.39
CA ARG A 153 -30.22 32.15 1.32
C ARG A 153 -29.95 33.63 1.10
N ALA A 154 -29.89 34.06 -0.16
CA ALA A 154 -29.69 35.47 -0.50
C ALA A 154 -30.82 36.35 0.04
N ASP A 155 -32.08 35.91 -0.07
CA ASP A 155 -33.23 36.63 0.49
C ASP A 155 -33.17 36.70 2.03
N ALA A 156 -32.74 35.63 2.69
CA ALA A 156 -32.58 35.60 4.14
C ALA A 156 -31.45 36.53 4.61
N VAL A 157 -30.34 36.60 3.88
CA VAL A 157 -29.26 37.56 4.16
C VAL A 157 -29.74 39.00 3.90
N ALA A 158 -30.53 39.23 2.85
CA ALA A 158 -31.13 40.53 2.55
C ALA A 158 -32.10 40.97 3.64
N LEU A 159 -32.92 40.05 4.18
CA LEU A 159 -33.80 40.28 5.32
C LEU A 159 -33.00 40.79 6.54
N LEU A 160 -31.92 40.09 6.90
CA LEU A 160 -31.04 40.50 8.01
C LEU A 160 -30.22 41.76 7.71
N SER A 161 -30.17 42.19 6.44
CA SER A 161 -29.50 43.42 6.01
C SER A 161 -30.43 44.63 6.03
N ALA A 162 -31.70 44.47 6.37
CA ALA A 162 -32.68 45.54 6.57
C ALA A 162 -32.93 45.81 8.06
N GLU A 163 -33.35 47.03 8.40
CA GLU A 163 -33.77 47.35 9.78
C GLU A 163 -35.03 46.55 10.17
N PRO A 164 -35.16 46.12 11.43
CA PRO A 164 -34.32 46.46 12.58
C PRO A 164 -33.07 45.57 12.76
N TRP A 165 -32.84 44.60 11.89
CA TRP A 165 -31.78 43.59 12.09
C TRP A 165 -30.42 44.01 11.55
N ALA A 166 -30.38 44.94 10.59
CA ALA A 166 -29.14 45.48 10.03
C ALA A 166 -28.23 46.07 11.12
N SER A 167 -28.83 46.73 12.10
CA SER A 167 -28.18 47.35 13.26
C SER A 167 -27.86 46.34 14.38
N ALA A 168 -28.63 45.26 14.48
CA ALA A 168 -28.46 44.23 15.51
C ALA A 168 -27.48 43.11 15.12
N VAL A 169 -27.34 42.81 13.83
CA VAL A 169 -26.50 41.71 13.30
C VAL A 169 -25.44 42.28 12.35
N ARG A 170 -24.16 42.13 12.73
CA ARG A 170 -23.01 42.55 11.91
C ARG A 170 -23.05 41.84 10.55
N ALA A 171 -22.69 42.55 9.49
CA ALA A 171 -22.72 42.01 8.12
C ALA A 171 -21.95 40.69 7.97
N ALA A 172 -20.80 40.55 8.64
CA ALA A 172 -19.99 39.33 8.65
C ALA A 172 -20.66 38.12 9.33
N ASP A 173 -21.57 38.35 10.28
CA ASP A 173 -22.21 37.26 11.05
C ASP A 173 -23.53 36.80 10.42
N ARG A 174 -24.11 37.57 9.49
CA ARG A 174 -25.42 37.28 8.88
C ARG A 174 -25.48 35.90 8.22
N PRO A 175 -24.47 35.44 7.45
CA PRO A 175 -24.52 34.10 6.86
C PRO A 175 -24.60 32.99 7.91
N ALA A 176 -23.83 33.09 8.99
CA ALA A 176 -23.84 32.12 10.10
C ALA A 176 -25.17 32.17 10.87
N MET A 177 -25.74 33.36 11.08
CA MET A 177 -27.07 33.51 11.69
C MET A 177 -28.15 32.82 10.85
N VAL A 178 -28.14 33.03 9.52
CA VAL A 178 -29.09 32.37 8.60
C VAL A 178 -28.94 30.85 8.66
N ALA A 179 -27.71 30.34 8.63
CA ALA A 179 -27.41 28.92 8.77
C ALA A 179 -27.99 28.35 10.08
N LEU A 180 -27.76 29.00 11.22
CA LEU A 180 -28.29 28.57 12.52
C LEU A 180 -29.83 28.50 12.54
N MET A 181 -30.52 29.48 11.94
CA MET A 181 -31.98 29.50 11.84
C MET A 181 -32.54 28.41 10.92
N ARG A 182 -31.76 27.97 9.91
CA ARG A 182 -32.14 26.88 8.99
C ARG A 182 -31.76 25.50 9.50
N ALA A 183 -30.68 25.37 10.27
CA ALA A 183 -30.06 24.09 10.62
C ALA A 183 -31.03 23.09 11.28
N ARG A 184 -31.95 23.55 12.14
CA ARG A 184 -32.96 22.68 12.75
C ARG A 184 -33.90 22.08 11.71
N LEU A 185 -34.37 22.87 10.76
CA LEU A 185 -35.26 22.38 9.69
C LEU A 185 -34.53 21.38 8.80
N VAL A 186 -33.31 21.71 8.37
CA VAL A 186 -32.49 20.82 7.54
C VAL A 186 -32.27 19.49 8.24
N ARG A 187 -31.86 19.50 9.52
CA ARG A 187 -31.67 18.26 10.31
C ARG A 187 -32.98 17.46 10.48
N GLN A 188 -34.08 18.14 10.75
CA GLN A 188 -35.39 17.49 10.89
C GLN A 188 -35.79 16.79 9.58
N VAL A 189 -35.70 17.50 8.45
CA VAL A 189 -36.00 16.91 7.13
C VAL A 189 -35.03 15.76 6.81
N ALA A 190 -33.74 15.92 7.11
CA ALA A 190 -32.73 14.89 6.91
C ALA A 190 -32.98 13.59 7.70
N GLN A 191 -33.75 13.67 8.80
CA GLN A 191 -34.13 12.54 9.63
C GLN A 191 -35.49 11.98 9.22
N GLU A 192 -36.51 12.83 9.11
CA GLU A 192 -37.90 12.44 8.83
C GLU A 192 -38.10 12.01 7.37
N GLN A 193 -37.37 12.59 6.43
CA GLN A 193 -37.50 12.35 4.98
C GLN A 193 -36.34 11.53 4.40
N ALA A 194 -35.56 10.85 5.24
CA ALA A 194 -34.41 10.06 4.81
C ALA A 194 -34.78 9.02 3.74
N GLY A 195 -35.94 8.36 3.86
CA GLY A 195 -36.42 7.39 2.87
C GLY A 195 -36.79 8.01 1.52
N VAL A 196 -37.27 9.26 1.50
CA VAL A 196 -37.60 10.00 0.27
C VAL A 196 -36.31 10.38 -0.45
N VAL A 197 -35.33 10.93 0.27
CA VAL A 197 -34.01 11.27 -0.29
C VAL A 197 -33.32 10.03 -0.83
N ALA A 198 -33.33 8.92 -0.08
CA ALA A 198 -32.79 7.64 -0.53
C ALA A 198 -33.47 7.16 -1.83
N SER A 199 -34.79 7.27 -1.92
CA SER A 199 -35.52 6.83 -3.11
C SER A 199 -35.14 7.64 -4.35
N ALA A 200 -35.04 8.97 -4.22
CA ALA A 200 -34.61 9.86 -5.31
C ALA A 200 -33.17 9.55 -5.77
N VAL A 201 -32.24 9.35 -4.83
CA VAL A 201 -30.85 8.97 -5.14
C VAL A 201 -30.80 7.61 -5.84
N THR A 202 -31.59 6.62 -5.40
CA THR A 202 -31.68 5.32 -6.08
C THR A 202 -32.17 5.46 -7.52
N ALA A 203 -33.24 6.23 -7.71
CA ALA A 203 -33.84 6.43 -9.03
C ALA A 203 -32.86 7.11 -9.99
N ALA A 204 -32.18 8.17 -9.54
CA ALA A 204 -31.18 8.89 -10.31
C ALA A 204 -29.99 7.99 -10.67
N GLN A 205 -29.46 7.21 -9.71
CA GLN A 205 -28.37 6.26 -9.96
C GLN A 205 -28.78 5.18 -10.97
N ALA A 206 -29.95 4.56 -10.79
CA ALA A 206 -30.46 3.51 -11.67
C ALA A 206 -30.66 4.04 -13.11
N ALA A 207 -31.16 5.27 -13.26
CA ALA A 207 -31.29 5.92 -14.56
C ALA A 207 -29.91 6.16 -15.21
N ALA A 208 -28.92 6.61 -14.44
CA ALA A 208 -27.57 6.84 -14.93
C ALA A 208 -26.89 5.53 -15.40
N VAL A 209 -27.02 4.45 -14.64
CA VAL A 209 -26.52 3.12 -15.01
C VAL A 209 -27.25 2.56 -16.24
N ALA A 210 -28.57 2.68 -16.31
CA ALA A 210 -29.35 2.24 -17.47
C ALA A 210 -29.04 3.03 -18.76
N ALA A 211 -28.47 4.23 -18.64
CA ALA A 211 -28.03 5.04 -19.76
C ALA A 211 -26.59 4.72 -20.23
N ALA A 212 -25.78 4.03 -19.41
CA ALA A 212 -24.37 3.76 -19.70
C ALA A 212 -24.10 3.08 -21.06
N PRO A 213 -24.89 2.06 -21.53
CA PRO A 213 -24.66 1.43 -22.83
C PRO A 213 -24.86 2.34 -24.04
N ARG A 214 -25.47 3.52 -23.85
CA ARG A 214 -25.72 4.51 -24.91
C ARG A 214 -24.68 5.62 -24.93
N ARG A 215 -23.69 5.58 -24.04
CA ARG A 215 -22.59 6.57 -23.99
C ARG A 215 -21.56 6.27 -25.07
N ALA A 216 -20.84 7.32 -25.47
CA ALA A 216 -19.74 7.19 -26.43
C ALA A 216 -18.61 6.29 -25.92
N ASP A 217 -18.42 6.28 -24.60
CA ASP A 217 -17.56 5.35 -23.87
C ASP A 217 -18.42 4.62 -22.83
N PRO A 218 -18.77 3.34 -23.06
CA PRO A 218 -19.56 2.53 -22.13
C PRO A 218 -18.82 2.20 -20.84
N ASP A 219 -17.48 2.25 -20.85
CA ASP A 219 -16.63 1.89 -19.71
C ASP A 219 -16.25 3.13 -18.86
N ALA A 220 -16.62 4.33 -19.31
CA ALA A 220 -16.40 5.56 -18.56
C ALA A 220 -17.18 5.58 -17.22
N PRO A 221 -16.59 6.13 -16.14
CA PRO A 221 -17.25 6.28 -14.85
C PRO A 221 -18.60 7.01 -14.95
N VAL A 222 -19.49 6.75 -14.01
CA VAL A 222 -20.79 7.42 -13.96
C VAL A 222 -20.61 8.90 -13.61
N ASP A 223 -21.31 9.82 -14.31
CA ASP A 223 -21.27 11.25 -13.99
C ASP A 223 -22.03 11.54 -12.69
N VAL A 224 -21.25 11.59 -11.62
CA VAL A 224 -21.68 11.78 -10.25
C VAL A 224 -22.36 13.15 -10.03
N PRO A 225 -21.79 14.29 -10.47
CA PRO A 225 -22.49 15.57 -10.48
C PRO A 225 -23.86 15.54 -11.19
N ALA A 226 -23.98 14.83 -12.31
CA ALA A 226 -25.27 14.70 -13.00
C ALA A 226 -26.30 13.91 -12.20
N ILE A 227 -25.89 12.87 -11.47
CA ILE A 227 -26.76 12.13 -10.55
C ILE A 227 -27.25 13.04 -9.41
N ASP A 228 -26.36 13.84 -8.82
CA ASP A 228 -26.74 14.81 -7.78
C ASP A 228 -27.77 15.80 -8.29
N ALA A 229 -27.55 16.36 -9.48
CA ALA A 229 -28.44 17.34 -10.08
C ALA A 229 -29.82 16.73 -10.35
N ALA A 230 -29.88 15.49 -10.86
CA ALA A 230 -31.12 14.79 -11.13
C ALA A 230 -31.91 14.49 -9.85
N ALA A 231 -31.26 13.94 -8.82
CA ALA A 231 -31.90 13.65 -7.53
C ALA A 231 -32.35 14.96 -6.84
N SER A 232 -31.54 16.02 -6.92
CA SER A 232 -31.90 17.32 -6.33
C SER A 232 -33.11 17.94 -7.03
N ALA A 233 -33.19 17.85 -8.36
CA ALA A 233 -34.33 18.36 -9.13
C ALA A 233 -35.65 17.64 -8.79
N GLU A 234 -35.60 16.34 -8.51
CA GLU A 234 -36.76 15.57 -8.04
C GLU A 234 -37.21 16.04 -6.65
N LEU A 235 -36.25 16.31 -5.76
CA LEU A 235 -36.51 16.69 -4.37
C LEU A 235 -36.90 18.17 -4.20
N ALA A 236 -36.49 19.06 -5.11
CA ALA A 236 -36.66 20.51 -5.00
C ALA A 236 -38.13 20.94 -4.77
N TRP A 237 -39.10 20.18 -5.29
CA TRP A 237 -40.53 20.48 -5.13
C TRP A 237 -41.18 19.80 -3.92
N SER A 238 -40.52 18.81 -3.33
CA SER A 238 -41.08 17.97 -2.26
C SER A 238 -40.57 18.34 -0.87
N LEU A 239 -39.39 18.97 -0.78
CA LEU A 239 -38.77 19.35 0.48
C LEU A 239 -38.84 20.88 0.70
N PRO A 240 -39.09 21.34 1.94
CA PRO A 240 -39.11 22.77 2.29
C PRO A 240 -37.69 23.35 2.45
N LEU A 241 -36.82 23.04 1.50
CA LEU A 241 -35.38 23.31 1.53
C LEU A 241 -34.96 24.17 0.34
N TRP A 242 -33.88 24.93 0.50
CA TRP A 242 -33.24 25.63 -0.61
C TRP A 242 -32.45 24.65 -1.48
N ASP A 243 -32.20 24.99 -2.74
CA ASP A 243 -31.49 24.12 -3.69
C ASP A 243 -30.14 23.63 -3.14
N GLU A 244 -29.37 24.52 -2.52
CA GLU A 244 -28.08 24.19 -1.90
C GLU A 244 -28.20 23.19 -0.73
N GLU A 245 -29.29 23.27 0.05
CA GLU A 245 -29.55 22.37 1.17
C GLU A 245 -30.02 21.00 0.66
N VAL A 246 -30.82 20.96 -0.41
CA VAL A 246 -31.23 19.71 -1.07
C VAL A 246 -30.01 18.98 -1.61
N VAL A 247 -29.12 19.69 -2.32
CA VAL A 247 -27.86 19.13 -2.83
C VAL A 247 -27.02 18.55 -1.67
N ALA A 248 -26.95 19.24 -0.53
CA ALA A 248 -26.23 18.73 0.64
C ALA A 248 -26.84 17.42 1.19
N LEU A 249 -28.18 17.29 1.23
CA LEU A 249 -28.85 16.05 1.65
C LEU A 249 -28.61 14.89 0.67
N VAL A 250 -28.65 15.17 -0.63
CA VAL A 250 -28.36 14.18 -1.68
C VAL A 250 -26.92 13.66 -1.54
N ARG A 251 -25.95 14.57 -1.39
CA ARG A 251 -24.54 14.20 -1.16
C ARG A 251 -24.34 13.39 0.11
N ARG A 252 -25.02 13.76 1.21
CA ARG A 252 -24.99 12.98 2.47
C ARG A 252 -25.48 11.55 2.25
N GLU A 253 -26.60 11.38 1.53
CA GLU A 253 -27.17 10.07 1.25
C GLU A 253 -26.26 9.25 0.31
N ARG A 254 -25.64 9.87 -0.69
CA ARG A 254 -24.64 9.18 -1.53
C ARG A 254 -23.47 8.68 -0.69
N ARG A 255 -22.90 9.51 0.18
CA ARG A 255 -21.79 9.09 1.07
C ARG A 255 -22.16 7.90 1.94
N ARG A 256 -23.38 7.89 2.49
CA ARG A 256 -23.88 6.73 3.25
C ARG A 256 -23.86 5.46 2.42
N ARG A 257 -24.31 5.53 1.16
CA ARG A 257 -24.34 4.40 0.23
C ARG A 257 -22.98 3.93 -0.21
N SER A 258 -22.10 4.86 -0.60
CA SER A 258 -20.73 4.51 -0.97
C SER A 258 -20.05 3.76 0.18
N ARG A 259 -20.24 4.23 1.42
CA ARG A 259 -19.74 3.52 2.60
C ARG A 259 -20.33 2.10 2.71
N GLU A 260 -21.65 1.94 2.53
CA GLU A 260 -22.29 0.62 2.56
C GLU A 260 -21.74 -0.32 1.48
N VAL A 261 -21.57 0.17 0.25
CA VAL A 261 -20.98 -0.58 -0.86
C VAL A 261 -19.54 -0.98 -0.56
N LEU A 262 -18.74 -0.08 0.03
CA LEU A 262 -17.36 -0.35 0.40
C LEU A 262 -17.26 -1.39 1.52
N THR A 263 -18.11 -1.30 2.54
CA THR A 263 -18.19 -2.29 3.61
C THR A 263 -18.62 -3.66 3.07
N ASP A 264 -19.66 -3.71 2.23
CA ASP A 264 -20.15 -4.96 1.63
C ASP A 264 -19.16 -5.57 0.63
N GLY A 265 -18.39 -4.72 -0.06
CA GLY A 265 -17.38 -5.11 -1.05
C GLY A 265 -16.00 -5.40 -0.47
N LEU A 266 -15.79 -5.22 0.83
CA LEU A 266 -14.46 -5.30 1.45
C LEU A 266 -13.81 -6.69 1.30
N ASP A 267 -14.58 -7.76 1.42
CA ASP A 267 -14.08 -9.12 1.23
C ASP A 267 -13.68 -9.39 -0.24
N LEU A 268 -14.41 -8.82 -1.19
CA LEU A 268 -14.06 -8.87 -2.61
C LEU A 268 -12.73 -8.15 -2.85
N VAL A 269 -12.60 -6.92 -2.34
CA VAL A 269 -11.37 -6.11 -2.42
C VAL A 269 -10.18 -6.83 -1.79
N ARG A 270 -10.38 -7.45 -0.62
CA ARG A 270 -9.30 -8.18 0.06
C ARG A 270 -8.86 -9.44 -0.68
N ALA A 271 -9.72 -10.01 -1.51
CA ALA A 271 -9.40 -11.15 -2.37
C ALA A 271 -8.82 -10.73 -3.74
N THR A 272 -8.76 -9.43 -4.04
CA THR A 272 -8.27 -8.91 -5.31
C THR A 272 -6.77 -9.20 -5.49
N THR A 273 -6.43 -9.66 -6.68
CA THR A 273 -5.06 -9.87 -7.15
C THR A 273 -4.80 -9.01 -8.38
N ALA A 274 -3.56 -8.97 -8.87
CA ALA A 274 -3.23 -8.29 -10.13
C ALA A 274 -4.13 -8.75 -11.30
N ASP A 275 -4.47 -10.03 -11.36
CA ASP A 275 -5.29 -10.61 -12.44
C ASP A 275 -6.78 -10.25 -12.30
N THR A 276 -7.29 -10.06 -11.09
CA THR A 276 -8.72 -9.78 -10.82
C THR A 276 -9.01 -8.30 -10.57
N LEU A 277 -7.98 -7.44 -10.58
CA LEU A 277 -8.06 -6.01 -10.36
C LEU A 277 -9.08 -5.31 -11.27
N ALA A 278 -8.99 -5.55 -12.58
CA ALA A 278 -9.88 -4.91 -13.56
C ALA A 278 -11.36 -5.28 -13.30
N ALA A 279 -11.64 -6.56 -13.03
CA ALA A 279 -12.98 -7.03 -12.73
C ALA A 279 -13.51 -6.45 -11.40
N THR A 280 -12.64 -6.31 -10.39
CA THR A 280 -12.99 -5.69 -9.11
C THR A 280 -13.37 -4.22 -9.30
N ARG A 281 -12.56 -3.45 -10.02
CA ARG A 281 -12.84 -2.04 -10.34
C ARG A 281 -14.19 -1.89 -11.04
N SER A 282 -14.45 -2.70 -12.07
CA SER A 282 -15.74 -2.69 -12.78
C SER A 282 -16.92 -3.03 -11.86
N ALA A 283 -16.78 -4.01 -10.95
CA ALA A 283 -17.84 -4.37 -10.02
C ALA A 283 -18.17 -3.24 -9.04
N LEU A 284 -17.16 -2.57 -8.52
CA LEU A 284 -17.31 -1.42 -7.61
C LEU A 284 -17.95 -0.22 -8.31
N THR A 285 -17.55 0.09 -9.55
CA THR A 285 -18.20 1.13 -10.36
C THR A 285 -19.67 0.79 -10.67
N LEU A 286 -19.98 -0.46 -10.98
CA LEU A 286 -21.37 -0.92 -11.18
C LEU A 286 -22.20 -0.83 -9.89
N ALA A 287 -21.57 -0.99 -8.73
CA ALA A 287 -22.20 -0.76 -7.43
C ALA A 287 -22.43 0.73 -7.11
N GLY A 288 -21.94 1.64 -7.96
CA GLY A 288 -22.21 3.06 -7.90
C GLY A 288 -21.11 3.91 -7.28
N LEU A 289 -19.92 3.34 -7.07
CA LEU A 289 -18.75 4.11 -6.64
C LEU A 289 -18.17 4.93 -7.79
N ASP A 290 -17.67 6.11 -7.44
CA ASP A 290 -16.94 6.99 -8.34
C ASP A 290 -15.48 6.52 -8.55
N ALA A 291 -14.75 7.16 -9.47
CA ALA A 291 -13.39 6.72 -9.82
C ALA A 291 -12.41 6.81 -8.65
N ASP A 292 -12.55 7.86 -7.83
CA ASP A 292 -11.71 8.11 -6.67
C ASP A 292 -12.03 7.07 -5.59
N GLU A 293 -13.31 6.88 -5.26
CA GLU A 293 -13.80 5.86 -4.33
C GLU A 293 -13.33 4.46 -4.72
N VAL A 294 -13.36 4.10 -6.00
CA VAL A 294 -12.85 2.81 -6.49
C VAL A 294 -11.34 2.70 -6.27
N THR A 295 -10.59 3.76 -6.52
CA THR A 295 -9.13 3.79 -6.36
C THR A 295 -8.75 3.58 -4.89
N TYR A 296 -9.38 4.33 -3.98
CA TYR A 296 -9.16 4.19 -2.55
C TYR A 296 -9.66 2.84 -2.01
N ALA A 297 -10.77 2.31 -2.53
CA ALA A 297 -11.27 1.00 -2.15
C ALA A 297 -10.25 -0.10 -2.44
N VAL A 298 -9.76 -0.13 -3.68
CA VAL A 298 -8.83 -1.15 -4.15
C VAL A 298 -7.46 -1.05 -3.46
N ALA A 299 -7.09 0.11 -2.93
CA ALA A 299 -5.90 0.25 -2.11
C ALA A 299 -5.93 -0.73 -0.92
N ALA A 300 -7.08 -0.96 -0.30
CA ALA A 300 -7.24 -1.89 0.82
C ALA A 300 -7.00 -3.37 0.46
N ALA A 301 -6.81 -3.70 -0.82
CA ALA A 301 -6.39 -5.03 -1.24
C ALA A 301 -4.97 -5.33 -0.69
N PRO A 302 -4.70 -6.56 -0.22
CA PRO A 302 -3.39 -6.95 0.30
C PRO A 302 -2.25 -6.58 -0.67
N GLN A 303 -2.44 -6.88 -1.95
CA GLN A 303 -1.52 -6.52 -3.01
C GLN A 303 -2.23 -5.53 -3.93
N ALA A 304 -2.11 -4.24 -3.64
CA ALA A 304 -2.69 -3.13 -4.40
C ALA A 304 -2.02 -3.00 -5.78
N ALA A 305 -2.20 -4.01 -6.63
CA ALA A 305 -1.56 -4.12 -7.92
C ALA A 305 -1.90 -2.90 -8.78
N GLY A 306 -0.89 -2.29 -9.40
CA GLY A 306 -1.07 -1.11 -10.24
C GLY A 306 -1.55 0.15 -9.51
N LEU A 307 -1.49 0.17 -8.18
CA LEU A 307 -1.58 1.39 -7.36
C LEU A 307 -0.16 1.78 -6.96
N LEU A 308 0.21 3.02 -7.18
CA LEU A 308 1.47 3.60 -6.72
C LEU A 308 1.22 4.45 -5.47
N PRO A 309 2.21 4.62 -4.56
CA PRO A 309 2.07 5.52 -3.42
C PRO A 309 1.55 6.91 -3.79
N GLU A 310 2.04 7.47 -4.89
CA GLU A 310 1.68 8.77 -5.44
C GLU A 310 0.23 8.89 -5.94
N ASP A 311 -0.44 7.77 -6.27
CA ASP A 311 -1.87 7.77 -6.63
C ASP A 311 -2.76 8.17 -5.43
N LEU A 312 -2.20 8.18 -4.21
CA LEU A 312 -2.86 8.52 -2.96
C LEU A 312 -2.37 9.85 -2.38
N GLU A 313 -1.69 10.66 -3.20
CA GLU A 313 -1.11 11.95 -2.82
C GLU A 313 -1.66 13.06 -3.71
N ASP A 314 -1.67 14.29 -3.19
CA ASP A 314 -1.94 15.47 -4.01
C ASP A 314 -0.70 15.90 -4.82
N GLU A 315 -0.85 16.96 -5.62
CA GLU A 315 0.24 17.51 -6.44
C GLU A 315 1.44 18.01 -5.61
N GLN A 316 1.32 18.13 -4.28
CA GLN A 316 2.39 18.52 -3.37
C GLN A 316 2.93 17.34 -2.56
N GLY A 317 2.57 16.10 -2.90
CA GLY A 317 3.00 14.89 -2.19
C GLY A 317 2.36 14.71 -0.82
N ARG A 318 1.28 15.42 -0.50
CA ARG A 318 0.55 15.24 0.76
C ARG A 318 -0.44 14.09 0.59
N SER A 319 -0.43 13.15 1.53
CA SER A 319 -1.35 12.03 1.49
C SER A 319 -2.81 12.50 1.58
N LEU A 320 -3.62 12.08 0.61
CA LEU A 320 -5.08 12.31 0.56
C LEU A 320 -5.84 11.37 1.49
N VAL A 321 -5.12 10.43 2.12
CA VAL A 321 -5.67 9.38 2.98
C VAL A 321 -4.94 9.40 4.32
N TRP A 322 -5.67 9.59 5.42
CA TRP A 322 -5.10 9.52 6.76
C TRP A 322 -5.81 8.45 7.56
N PRO A 323 -5.17 7.53 8.30
CA PRO A 323 -3.73 7.32 8.29
C PRO A 323 -3.24 6.92 6.90
N PRO A 324 -1.98 7.23 6.53
CA PRO A 324 -1.45 6.93 5.21
C PRO A 324 -1.60 5.45 4.92
N HIS A 325 -1.90 5.13 3.66
CA HIS A 325 -2.09 3.75 3.25
C HIS A 325 -0.79 2.94 3.48
N PRO A 326 -0.84 1.63 3.81
CA PRO A 326 0.37 0.81 3.95
C PRO A 326 1.35 0.91 2.77
N VAL A 327 0.84 1.13 1.54
CA VAL A 327 1.70 1.36 0.36
C VAL A 327 2.50 2.67 0.48
N GLN A 328 1.95 3.73 1.06
CA GLN A 328 2.65 4.99 1.33
C GLN A 328 3.56 4.88 2.57
N ALA A 329 3.14 4.12 3.59
CA ALA A 329 3.83 4.08 4.88
C ALA A 329 4.95 3.02 4.96
N LEU A 330 4.87 1.93 4.20
CA LEU A 330 5.77 0.77 4.29
C LEU A 330 6.65 0.59 3.07
N THR A 331 6.41 1.35 1.99
CA THR A 331 7.29 1.32 0.82
C THR A 331 8.30 2.46 0.90
N CYS A 332 9.44 2.27 0.26
CA CYS A 332 10.47 3.28 0.12
C CYS A 332 11.20 3.10 -1.20
N GLU A 333 11.90 4.14 -1.62
CA GLU A 333 12.90 4.08 -2.69
C GLU A 333 13.93 2.98 -2.43
N PRO A 334 14.60 2.44 -3.47
CA PRO A 334 15.55 1.36 -3.29
C PRO A 334 16.77 1.80 -2.48
N VAL A 335 16.96 1.19 -1.31
CA VAL A 335 18.10 1.47 -0.40
C VAL A 335 19.01 0.25 -0.25
N THR A 336 18.47 -0.96 -0.39
CA THR A 336 19.23 -2.20 -0.25
C THR A 336 19.66 -2.78 -1.60
N ALA A 337 20.65 -3.67 -1.57
CA ALA A 337 21.08 -4.38 -2.75
C ALA A 337 19.95 -5.24 -3.37
N ASP A 338 19.05 -5.78 -2.56
CA ASP A 338 17.90 -6.54 -3.06
C ASP A 338 16.83 -5.63 -3.69
N ASP A 339 16.70 -4.40 -3.21
CA ASP A 339 15.78 -3.41 -3.77
C ASP A 339 16.20 -3.01 -5.18
N TYR A 340 17.48 -2.77 -5.42
CA TYR A 340 18.00 -2.48 -6.75
C TYR A 340 17.77 -3.64 -7.72
N ALA A 341 17.99 -4.88 -7.27
CA ALA A 341 17.67 -6.06 -8.07
C ALA A 341 16.15 -6.17 -8.34
N ARG A 342 15.31 -5.84 -7.35
CA ARG A 342 13.85 -5.81 -7.49
C ARG A 342 13.40 -4.80 -8.53
N ARG A 343 13.94 -3.58 -8.50
CA ARG A 343 13.64 -2.53 -9.47
C ARG A 343 14.13 -2.90 -10.88
N ALA A 344 15.32 -3.49 -11.01
CA ALA A 344 15.79 -3.99 -12.29
C ALA A 344 14.84 -5.01 -12.94
N ARG A 345 14.13 -5.82 -12.15
CA ARG A 345 13.10 -6.77 -12.65
C ARG A 345 11.80 -6.10 -13.11
N ALA A 346 11.58 -4.82 -12.80
CA ALA A 346 10.47 -4.07 -13.39
C ALA A 346 10.66 -3.86 -14.90
N HIS A 347 11.90 -3.95 -15.41
CA HIS A 347 12.19 -3.83 -16.82
C HIS A 347 11.61 -5.02 -17.60
N PRO A 348 10.84 -4.81 -18.70
CA PRO A 348 10.07 -5.87 -19.36
C PRO A 348 10.91 -7.01 -19.95
N ASP A 349 12.16 -6.73 -20.32
CA ASP A 349 13.10 -7.73 -20.83
C ASP A 349 13.91 -8.45 -19.75
N VAL A 350 13.83 -8.06 -18.47
CA VAL A 350 14.59 -8.71 -17.39
C VAL A 350 13.77 -9.85 -16.80
N VAL A 351 14.32 -11.06 -16.80
CA VAL A 351 13.67 -12.26 -16.23
C VAL A 351 14.11 -12.46 -14.78
N ARG A 352 15.41 -12.30 -14.52
CA ARG A 352 16.04 -12.44 -13.21
C ARG A 352 17.08 -11.36 -13.03
N ALA A 353 17.23 -10.87 -11.81
CA ALA A 353 18.26 -9.91 -11.47
C ALA A 353 18.84 -10.21 -10.09
N TRP A 354 20.15 -10.00 -9.95
CA TRP A 354 20.88 -10.15 -8.69
C TRP A 354 21.78 -8.96 -8.49
N THR A 355 22.14 -8.68 -7.24
CA THR A 355 23.20 -7.73 -6.92
C THR A 355 24.47 -8.46 -6.49
N VAL A 356 25.58 -8.00 -7.05
CA VAL A 356 26.92 -8.43 -6.68
C VAL A 356 27.62 -7.25 -6.02
N LYS A 357 28.27 -7.48 -4.88
CA LYS A 357 29.06 -6.45 -4.21
C LYS A 357 30.33 -6.12 -4.98
N GLY A 358 30.59 -4.83 -5.14
CA GLY A 358 31.71 -4.25 -5.86
C GLY A 358 31.43 -4.05 -7.35
N ARG A 359 32.39 -3.42 -8.03
CA ARG A 359 32.38 -3.30 -9.49
C ARG A 359 32.98 -4.55 -10.12
N LEU A 360 32.27 -5.15 -11.07
CA LEU A 360 32.82 -6.25 -11.86
C LEU A 360 33.87 -5.73 -12.88
N PRO A 361 34.89 -6.54 -13.21
CA PRO A 361 35.86 -6.17 -14.24
C PRO A 361 35.17 -5.81 -15.55
N GLY A 362 35.52 -4.66 -16.12
CA GLY A 362 34.93 -4.21 -17.39
C GLY A 362 33.62 -3.43 -17.26
N ILE A 363 33.05 -3.25 -16.05
CA ILE A 363 31.76 -2.60 -15.84
C ILE A 363 31.91 -1.23 -15.16
N ALA A 364 31.35 -0.19 -15.79
CA ALA A 364 31.19 1.13 -15.18
C ALA A 364 29.86 1.25 -14.42
N TRP A 365 29.75 2.25 -13.54
CA TRP A 365 28.54 2.55 -12.75
C TRP A 365 27.34 3.03 -13.59
N ASN A 366 27.49 3.23 -14.90
CA ASN A 366 26.39 3.56 -15.82
C ASN A 366 26.14 2.46 -16.87
N GLY A 367 26.68 1.26 -16.62
CA GLY A 367 26.52 0.11 -17.52
C GLY A 367 27.39 0.18 -18.78
N LEU A 368 28.23 1.21 -18.95
CA LEU A 368 29.19 1.26 -20.05
C LEU A 368 30.40 0.35 -19.81
N PRO A 369 31.08 -0.09 -20.88
CA PRO A 369 32.39 -0.72 -20.78
C PRO A 369 33.41 0.19 -20.07
N THR A 370 34.29 -0.43 -19.28
CA THR A 370 35.40 0.28 -18.61
C THR A 370 36.26 1.04 -19.62
N GLY A 371 36.58 2.30 -19.30
CA GLY A 371 37.38 3.19 -20.16
C GLY A 371 36.57 4.04 -21.13
N ALA A 372 35.25 3.86 -21.25
CA ALA A 372 34.38 4.75 -22.03
C ALA A 372 34.38 6.20 -21.49
N ILE A 373 34.68 6.38 -20.21
CA ILE A 373 34.87 7.67 -19.56
C ILE A 373 36.28 7.71 -18.99
N ALA A 374 37.15 8.53 -19.59
CA ALA A 374 38.58 8.56 -19.27
C ALA A 374 38.90 9.02 -17.83
N SER A 375 37.96 9.67 -17.13
CA SER A 375 38.13 10.23 -15.80
C SER A 375 37.72 9.31 -14.64
N VAL A 376 37.16 8.12 -14.93
CA VAL A 376 36.65 7.21 -13.88
C VAL A 376 37.53 5.97 -13.80
N ALA A 377 38.43 5.94 -12.81
CA ALA A 377 39.18 4.73 -12.48
C ALA A 377 38.26 3.69 -11.82
N VAL A 378 38.46 2.40 -12.14
CA VAL A 378 37.73 1.29 -11.52
C VAL A 378 38.47 0.88 -10.26
N ASP A 379 37.80 1.00 -9.11
CA ASP A 379 38.23 0.39 -7.87
C ASP A 379 37.31 -0.81 -7.59
N GLU A 380 37.87 -2.03 -7.66
CA GLU A 380 37.15 -3.28 -7.36
C GLU A 380 36.74 -3.38 -5.88
N HIS A 381 37.36 -2.55 -5.02
CA HIS A 381 37.05 -2.41 -3.60
C HIS A 381 36.16 -1.19 -3.31
N ALA A 382 35.72 -0.44 -4.33
CA ALA A 382 34.75 0.63 -4.15
C ALA A 382 33.48 0.07 -3.49
N ALA A 383 32.84 0.91 -2.68
CA ALA A 383 31.52 0.65 -2.12
C ALA A 383 30.46 0.78 -3.24
N ALA A 384 30.46 -0.19 -4.15
CA ALA A 384 29.66 -0.23 -5.35
C ALA A 384 28.84 -1.53 -5.41
N LEU A 385 27.83 -1.53 -6.27
CA LEU A 385 27.00 -2.69 -6.59
C LEU A 385 27.01 -2.91 -8.09
N THR A 386 27.02 -4.16 -8.53
CA THR A 386 26.78 -4.50 -9.93
C THR A 386 25.52 -5.34 -10.03
N LEU A 387 24.54 -4.84 -10.79
CA LEU A 387 23.32 -5.57 -11.15
C LEU A 387 23.64 -6.59 -12.24
N VAL A 388 23.56 -7.87 -11.91
CA VAL A 388 23.67 -8.95 -12.88
C VAL A 388 22.26 -9.29 -13.34
N VAL A 389 21.97 -9.14 -14.63
CA VAL A 389 20.62 -9.35 -15.16
C VAL A 389 20.59 -10.43 -16.22
N GLU A 390 19.59 -11.30 -16.12
CA GLU A 390 19.25 -12.24 -17.18
C GLU A 390 18.17 -11.63 -18.07
N SER A 391 18.51 -11.43 -19.34
CA SER A 391 17.57 -10.93 -20.34
C SER A 391 16.74 -12.06 -20.94
N ARG A 392 15.47 -11.79 -21.21
CA ARG A 392 14.57 -12.63 -22.01
C ARG A 392 15.07 -12.78 -23.45
N THR A 393 15.64 -11.70 -23.99
CA THR A 393 16.19 -11.66 -25.36
C THR A 393 17.67 -11.34 -25.28
N GLU A 394 18.51 -12.31 -25.64
CA GLU A 394 19.97 -12.12 -25.58
C GLU A 394 20.42 -11.11 -26.65
N PRO A 395 21.04 -9.97 -26.26
CA PRO A 395 21.43 -8.94 -27.21
C PRO A 395 22.59 -9.43 -28.08
N THR A 396 22.39 -9.37 -29.40
CA THR A 396 23.33 -9.94 -30.39
C THR A 396 24.50 -9.03 -30.73
N THR A 397 24.47 -7.76 -30.35
CA THR A 397 25.54 -6.78 -30.62
C THR A 397 25.95 -6.03 -29.36
N PRO A 398 27.20 -5.56 -29.24
CA PRO A 398 27.65 -4.75 -28.12
C PRO A 398 26.79 -3.49 -27.91
N ALA A 399 26.42 -2.79 -29.00
CA ALA A 399 25.59 -1.59 -28.92
C ALA A 399 24.19 -1.86 -28.34
N ARG A 400 23.56 -2.99 -28.70
CA ARG A 400 22.26 -3.38 -28.14
C ARG A 400 22.38 -3.81 -26.69
N ARG A 401 23.48 -4.47 -26.33
CA ARG A 401 23.80 -4.84 -24.95
C ARG A 401 23.92 -3.58 -24.08
N ASP A 402 24.71 -2.60 -24.51
CA ASP A 402 24.94 -1.37 -23.74
C ASP A 402 23.65 -0.55 -23.61
N ALA A 403 22.81 -0.51 -24.65
CA ALA A 403 21.50 0.13 -24.60
C ALA A 403 20.58 -0.55 -23.57
N LEU A 404 20.46 -1.89 -23.63
CA LEU A 404 19.66 -2.66 -22.67
C LEU A 404 20.14 -2.45 -21.23
N LEU A 405 21.45 -2.53 -20.98
CA LEU A 405 22.01 -2.35 -19.64
C LEU A 405 21.78 -0.92 -19.11
N ARG A 406 21.79 0.08 -19.99
CA ARG A 406 21.44 1.45 -19.63
C ARG A 406 19.96 1.56 -19.27
N ASP A 407 19.07 1.00 -20.08
CA ASP A 407 17.62 1.06 -19.81
C ASP A 407 17.26 0.33 -18.51
N VAL A 408 17.92 -0.79 -18.23
CA VAL A 408 17.82 -1.51 -16.96
C VAL A 408 18.30 -0.65 -15.79
N LEU A 409 19.42 0.07 -15.94
CA LEU A 409 19.90 0.98 -14.90
C LEU A 409 18.93 2.15 -14.69
N THR A 410 18.43 2.77 -15.76
CA THR A 410 17.42 3.83 -15.65
C THR A 410 16.17 3.32 -14.93
N THR A 411 15.75 2.08 -15.18
CA THR A 411 14.64 1.45 -14.46
C THR A 411 14.99 1.22 -12.98
N ALA A 412 16.21 0.78 -12.69
CA ALA A 412 16.63 0.45 -11.33
C ALA A 412 16.82 1.68 -10.43
N ILE A 413 17.52 2.70 -10.92
CA ILE A 413 18.03 3.84 -10.14
C ILE A 413 17.56 5.21 -10.66
N GLY A 414 16.70 5.25 -11.67
CA GLY A 414 16.17 6.49 -12.24
C GLY A 414 17.08 7.18 -13.27
N PRO A 415 16.73 8.42 -13.69
CA PRO A 415 17.42 9.16 -14.74
C PRO A 415 18.88 9.51 -14.41
N GLU A 416 19.26 9.44 -13.13
CA GLU A 416 20.64 9.57 -12.66
C GLU A 416 21.62 8.56 -13.31
N ALA A 417 21.12 7.45 -13.85
CA ALA A 417 21.92 6.52 -14.65
C ALA A 417 22.64 7.20 -15.83
N GLY A 418 22.04 8.25 -16.40
CA GLY A 418 22.59 9.03 -17.51
C GLY A 418 23.42 10.26 -17.09
N ALA A 419 23.26 10.73 -15.85
CA ALA A 419 23.86 11.95 -15.32
C ALA A 419 24.35 11.75 -13.87
N PRO A 420 25.60 11.31 -13.66
CA PRO A 420 26.10 10.83 -12.34
C PRO A 420 26.16 11.88 -11.23
N PHE A 421 25.97 13.15 -11.57
CA PHE A 421 26.07 14.29 -10.68
C PHE A 421 25.15 15.35 -11.26
N PRO A 422 23.81 15.24 -11.07
CA PRO A 422 22.96 16.38 -11.41
C PRO A 422 23.47 17.58 -10.60
N ASP A 423 23.68 18.73 -11.26
CA ASP A 423 23.68 19.98 -10.51
C ASP A 423 22.34 19.97 -9.77
N TRP A 424 22.38 20.00 -8.44
CA TRP A 424 21.20 20.13 -7.59
C TRP A 424 20.37 21.31 -8.12
N ARG A 425 19.34 21.00 -8.91
CA ARG A 425 18.55 22.01 -9.63
C ARG A 425 17.15 22.06 -9.06
N ASP A 426 16.52 23.21 -9.18
CA ASP A 426 15.14 23.46 -8.78
C ASP A 426 14.08 22.80 -9.71
N ASP A 427 14.49 21.92 -10.63
CA ASP A 427 13.65 21.25 -11.64
C ASP A 427 13.49 19.73 -11.42
N VAL A 428 13.78 19.22 -10.22
CA VAL A 428 13.64 17.80 -9.89
C VAL A 428 12.17 17.43 -9.70
N ASP A 429 11.71 16.41 -10.40
CA ASP A 429 10.43 15.76 -10.14
C ASP A 429 10.55 14.90 -8.87
N ASP A 430 9.68 15.13 -7.89
CA ASP A 430 9.65 14.37 -6.64
C ASP A 430 9.13 12.93 -6.82
N LEU A 431 8.50 12.64 -7.95
CA LEU A 431 7.99 11.32 -8.30
C LEU A 431 9.00 10.45 -9.06
N GLU A 432 10.14 11.01 -9.48
CA GLU A 432 11.16 10.24 -10.18
C GLU A 432 12.02 9.43 -9.20
N PRO A 433 12.30 8.15 -9.49
CA PRO A 433 13.14 7.32 -8.64
C PRO A 433 14.56 7.87 -8.53
N ARG A 434 15.14 7.82 -7.33
CA ARG A 434 16.43 8.47 -7.07
C ARG A 434 17.49 7.49 -6.63
N ARG A 435 18.73 7.82 -6.95
CA ARG A 435 19.88 7.14 -6.38
C ARG A 435 20.03 7.61 -4.93
N VAL A 436 20.33 6.70 -4.01
CA VAL A 436 20.73 7.13 -2.67
C VAL A 436 22.11 7.79 -2.76
N VAL A 437 22.34 8.79 -1.90
CA VAL A 437 23.57 9.59 -1.88
C VAL A 437 24.81 8.69 -1.91
N CYS A 438 25.67 8.91 -2.91
CA CYS A 438 26.95 8.23 -3.10
C CYS A 438 26.91 6.73 -3.47
N ASP A 439 25.76 6.15 -3.82
CA ASP A 439 25.77 4.78 -4.33
C ASP A 439 26.48 4.69 -5.67
N GLU A 440 27.07 3.55 -6.01
CA GLU A 440 27.72 3.32 -7.31
C GLU A 440 27.20 2.01 -7.93
N VAL A 441 26.17 2.11 -8.76
CA VAL A 441 25.43 0.94 -9.28
C VAL A 441 25.70 0.71 -10.76
N GLY A 442 26.51 -0.29 -11.11
CA GLY A 442 26.69 -0.74 -12.51
C GLY A 442 25.71 -1.85 -12.90
N ALA A 443 25.70 -2.24 -14.17
CA ALA A 443 24.93 -3.41 -14.63
C ALA A 443 25.74 -4.26 -15.62
N SER A 444 25.51 -5.57 -15.59
CA SER A 444 26.07 -6.56 -16.51
C SER A 444 25.04 -7.61 -16.87
N LEU A 445 25.22 -8.26 -18.02
CA LEU A 445 24.45 -9.46 -18.33
C LEU A 445 24.94 -10.66 -17.50
N LEU A 446 24.02 -11.59 -17.26
CA LEU A 446 24.32 -12.90 -16.72
C LEU A 446 25.14 -13.72 -17.73
N ASP A 447 26.35 -14.08 -17.34
CA ASP A 447 27.21 -14.99 -18.11
C ASP A 447 26.91 -16.45 -17.78
N ARG A 448 27.34 -17.35 -18.67
CA ARG A 448 27.28 -18.80 -18.45
C ARG A 448 28.70 -19.32 -18.36
N ALA A 449 29.07 -19.86 -17.19
CA ALA A 449 30.36 -20.49 -16.95
C ALA A 449 30.31 -21.97 -17.39
N PRO A 450 30.89 -22.34 -18.54
CA PRO A 450 30.98 -23.74 -18.97
C PRO A 450 31.83 -24.56 -17.98
N VAL A 451 31.22 -25.52 -17.28
CA VAL A 451 31.87 -26.39 -16.31
C VAL A 451 32.24 -27.72 -16.97
N LEU A 452 33.54 -28.02 -16.99
CA LEU A 452 34.10 -29.31 -17.38
C LEU A 452 34.13 -30.23 -16.18
N VAL A 453 33.54 -31.42 -16.30
CA VAL A 453 33.52 -32.44 -15.24
C VAL A 453 34.29 -33.68 -15.71
N GLN A 454 35.33 -34.02 -14.98
CA GLN A 454 36.12 -35.24 -15.15
C GLN A 454 35.84 -36.16 -13.96
N ALA A 455 35.50 -37.41 -14.25
CA ALA A 455 35.25 -38.42 -13.21
C ALA A 455 35.38 -39.84 -13.78
N THR A 456 35.64 -40.80 -12.90
CA THR A 456 35.55 -42.23 -13.18
C THR A 456 34.36 -42.81 -12.42
N LEU A 457 33.32 -43.23 -13.15
CA LEU A 457 32.12 -43.84 -12.58
C LEU A 457 32.36 -45.34 -12.37
N VAL A 458 32.11 -45.83 -11.15
CA VAL A 458 32.21 -47.25 -10.81
C VAL A 458 30.84 -47.90 -10.96
N THR A 459 30.72 -48.91 -11.81
CA THR A 459 29.45 -49.62 -12.09
C THR A 459 29.60 -51.14 -12.00
N GLU A 460 28.48 -51.87 -12.00
CA GLU A 460 28.49 -53.33 -12.09
C GLU A 460 28.86 -53.84 -13.50
N VAL A 461 29.40 -55.05 -13.55
CA VAL A 461 29.72 -55.74 -14.81
C VAL A 461 28.44 -55.95 -15.61
N GLY A 462 28.39 -55.42 -16.84
CA GLY A 462 27.24 -55.53 -17.74
C GLY A 462 26.45 -54.23 -17.93
N ALA A 463 26.72 -53.17 -17.15
CA ALA A 463 26.11 -51.87 -17.38
C ALA A 463 26.56 -51.26 -18.73
N ASN A 464 25.62 -50.69 -19.48
CA ASN A 464 25.93 -49.98 -20.73
C ASN A 464 26.68 -48.68 -20.39
N ARG A 465 27.95 -48.61 -20.78
CA ARG A 465 28.85 -47.49 -20.48
C ARG A 465 28.32 -46.16 -21.02
N GLU A 466 27.83 -46.14 -22.26
CA GLU A 466 27.38 -44.91 -22.90
C GLU A 466 26.11 -44.39 -22.22
N ALA A 467 25.14 -45.27 -21.98
CA ALA A 467 23.90 -44.90 -21.29
C ALA A 467 24.14 -44.36 -19.87
N VAL A 468 25.10 -44.93 -19.13
CA VAL A 468 25.46 -44.44 -17.78
C VAL A 468 26.13 -43.08 -17.84
N VAL A 469 27.03 -42.85 -18.80
CA VAL A 469 27.68 -41.54 -18.98
C VAL A 469 26.67 -40.47 -19.38
N ASP A 470 25.78 -40.78 -20.32
CA ASP A 470 24.76 -39.84 -20.80
C ASP A 470 23.76 -39.48 -19.70
N ASP A 471 23.29 -40.45 -18.91
CA ASP A 471 22.42 -40.20 -17.76
C ASP A 471 23.12 -39.38 -16.67
N ALA A 472 24.38 -39.69 -16.34
CA ALA A 472 25.16 -38.90 -15.38
C ALA A 472 25.32 -37.44 -15.84
N ARG A 473 25.64 -37.22 -17.12
CA ARG A 473 25.70 -35.86 -17.70
C ARG A 473 24.36 -35.15 -17.63
N ALA A 474 23.27 -35.83 -17.99
CA ALA A 474 21.92 -35.27 -17.95
C ALA A 474 21.53 -34.84 -16.51
N ARG A 475 21.90 -35.64 -15.50
CA ARG A 475 21.66 -35.31 -14.09
C ARG A 475 22.47 -34.13 -13.61
N ILE A 476 23.76 -34.06 -13.97
CA ILE A 476 24.61 -32.91 -13.65
C ILE A 476 24.06 -31.65 -14.33
N ALA A 477 23.70 -31.72 -15.61
CA ALA A 477 23.11 -30.59 -16.33
C ALA A 477 21.81 -30.12 -15.65
N ALA A 478 20.90 -31.05 -15.34
CA ALA A 478 19.65 -30.73 -14.65
C ALA A 478 19.87 -30.14 -13.24
N PHE A 479 20.89 -30.59 -12.51
CA PHE A 479 21.28 -30.03 -11.22
C PHE A 479 21.75 -28.57 -11.36
N LEU A 480 22.65 -28.29 -12.30
CA LEU A 480 23.15 -26.94 -12.56
C LEU A 480 22.05 -25.98 -13.07
N GLU A 481 21.10 -26.49 -13.86
CA GLU A 481 19.96 -25.70 -14.35
C GLU A 481 18.94 -25.38 -13.24
N ARG A 482 18.68 -26.33 -12.33
CA ARG A 482 17.65 -26.20 -11.30
C ARG A 482 18.06 -25.27 -10.15
N GLY A 483 19.37 -25.14 -9.87
CA GLY A 483 19.87 -24.36 -8.74
C GLY A 483 19.89 -25.15 -7.43
N ARG A 484 20.39 -24.51 -6.36
CA ARG A 484 20.52 -25.13 -5.04
C ARG A 484 19.25 -24.89 -4.20
N PRO A 485 18.56 -25.94 -3.70
CA PRO A 485 17.27 -25.79 -3.01
C PRO A 485 17.32 -24.92 -1.75
N GLU A 486 18.43 -24.97 -1.01
CA GLU A 486 18.64 -24.20 0.23
C GLU A 486 18.70 -22.69 -0.02
N THR A 487 19.08 -22.28 -1.23
CA THR A 487 19.13 -20.88 -1.64
C THR A 487 17.74 -20.30 -1.91
N PHE A 488 16.71 -21.16 -2.03
CA PHE A 488 15.35 -20.78 -2.41
C PHE A 488 14.32 -20.90 -1.30
N ALA A 489 14.69 -21.16 -0.04
CA ALA A 489 13.73 -21.26 1.05
C ALA A 489 12.95 -19.94 1.17
N PRO A 490 11.66 -19.89 0.77
CA PRO A 490 10.93 -18.64 0.75
C PRO A 490 10.59 -18.28 2.19
N THR A 491 11.14 -17.17 2.68
CA THR A 491 10.54 -16.49 3.83
C THR A 491 9.23 -15.89 3.32
N PRO A 492 8.08 -16.11 3.97
CA PRO A 492 6.83 -15.49 3.54
C PRO A 492 7.03 -13.98 3.54
N ALA A 493 7.02 -13.40 2.35
CA ALA A 493 7.32 -11.99 2.21
C ALA A 493 6.17 -11.14 2.78
N PRO A 494 6.47 -9.97 3.37
CA PRO A 494 5.44 -9.03 3.74
C PRO A 494 4.64 -8.62 2.50
N VAL A 495 3.33 -8.44 2.70
CA VAL A 495 2.37 -8.20 1.63
C VAL A 495 2.65 -6.88 0.90
N VAL A 496 3.00 -5.84 1.68
CA VAL A 496 3.48 -4.54 1.18
C VAL A 496 4.90 -4.33 1.70
N ASP A 497 5.81 -4.05 0.77
CA ASP A 497 7.24 -3.97 1.01
C ASP A 497 7.88 -3.13 -0.11
N GLY A 498 8.82 -2.27 0.26
CA GLY A 498 9.59 -1.51 -0.72
C GLY A 498 10.57 -2.39 -1.50
N PRO A 499 11.04 -1.93 -2.67
CA PRO A 499 10.44 -0.89 -3.51
C PRO A 499 9.17 -1.41 -4.20
N TRP A 500 8.23 -0.50 -4.47
CA TRP A 500 6.92 -0.79 -5.07
C TRP A 500 6.85 -0.29 -6.52
N PRO A 501 6.13 -0.97 -7.43
CA PRO A 501 5.47 -2.26 -7.26
C PRO A 501 6.44 -3.44 -7.07
N ARG A 502 5.96 -4.49 -6.40
CA ARG A 502 6.78 -5.66 -6.06
C ARG A 502 7.05 -6.55 -7.27
N HIS A 503 8.32 -6.69 -7.65
CA HIS A 503 8.79 -7.61 -8.70
C HIS A 503 9.67 -8.73 -8.12
N ASP A 504 9.05 -9.84 -7.71
CA ASP A 504 9.75 -10.96 -7.07
C ASP A 504 10.63 -11.76 -8.04
N GLN A 505 11.69 -12.36 -7.49
CA GLN A 505 12.59 -13.24 -8.22
C GLN A 505 11.91 -14.61 -8.44
N PRO A 506 11.98 -15.20 -9.65
CA PRO A 506 11.62 -16.60 -9.89
C PRO A 506 12.33 -17.56 -8.92
N THR A 507 11.62 -18.58 -8.45
CA THR A 507 12.08 -19.51 -7.39
C THR A 507 13.05 -20.60 -7.86
N LEU A 508 13.53 -20.56 -9.11
CA LEU A 508 14.40 -21.59 -9.69
C LEU A 508 15.65 -21.00 -10.35
N GLY A 509 16.71 -21.80 -10.34
CA GLY A 509 17.96 -21.60 -11.08
C GLY A 509 19.16 -21.20 -10.22
N TRP A 510 20.35 -21.14 -10.80
CA TRP A 510 21.56 -20.88 -10.03
C TRP A 510 21.73 -19.39 -9.69
N VAL A 511 22.30 -19.07 -8.52
CA VAL A 511 22.64 -17.68 -8.14
C VAL A 511 24.04 -17.33 -8.67
N PRO A 512 24.24 -16.17 -9.35
CA PRO A 512 25.54 -15.80 -9.90
C PRO A 512 26.65 -15.78 -8.86
N GLY A 513 27.81 -16.36 -9.21
CA GLY A 513 28.96 -16.45 -8.31
C GLY A 513 28.87 -17.51 -7.21
N GLU A 514 27.73 -18.19 -7.06
CA GLU A 514 27.59 -19.27 -6.08
C GLU A 514 28.44 -20.49 -6.52
N PRO A 515 29.32 -21.02 -5.64
CA PRO A 515 30.23 -22.09 -6.00
C PRO A 515 29.51 -23.43 -6.17
N VAL A 516 30.04 -24.31 -7.02
CA VAL A 516 29.53 -25.67 -7.22
C VAL A 516 30.23 -26.62 -6.25
N ARG A 517 29.50 -27.21 -5.29
CA ARG A 517 30.07 -28.14 -4.32
C ARG A 517 30.27 -29.52 -4.95
N PHE A 518 31.44 -30.13 -4.71
CA PHE A 518 31.76 -31.44 -5.26
C PHE A 518 30.81 -32.52 -4.73
N THR A 519 30.41 -32.44 -3.46
CA THR A 519 29.50 -33.40 -2.83
C THR A 519 28.13 -33.45 -3.51
N GLU A 520 27.59 -32.30 -3.92
CA GLU A 520 26.29 -32.20 -4.58
C GLU A 520 26.34 -32.77 -6.00
N VAL A 521 27.48 -32.61 -6.69
CA VAL A 521 27.71 -33.23 -8.00
C VAL A 521 27.83 -34.74 -7.85
N VAL A 522 28.49 -35.25 -6.81
CA VAL A 522 28.53 -36.69 -6.50
C VAL A 522 27.12 -37.22 -6.23
N GLU A 523 26.32 -36.52 -5.41
CA GLU A 523 24.93 -36.89 -5.13
C GLU A 523 24.08 -36.93 -6.41
N ALA A 524 24.22 -35.95 -7.30
CA ALA A 524 23.54 -35.93 -8.59
C ALA A 524 23.91 -37.15 -9.46
N ILE A 525 25.19 -37.54 -9.48
CA ILE A 525 25.69 -38.70 -10.23
C ILE A 525 25.21 -40.02 -9.63
N VAL A 526 25.34 -40.20 -8.31
CA VAL A 526 24.98 -41.43 -7.58
C VAL A 526 23.46 -41.61 -7.49
N GLY A 527 22.67 -40.58 -7.80
CA GLY A 527 21.24 -40.71 -8.05
C GLY A 527 20.88 -41.69 -9.18
N ASN A 528 21.83 -42.10 -10.02
CA ASN A 528 21.68 -43.25 -10.91
C ASN A 528 21.96 -44.57 -10.16
N PRO A 529 20.98 -45.49 -10.03
CA PRO A 529 21.16 -46.74 -9.27
C PRO A 529 22.21 -47.70 -9.85
N LEU A 530 22.64 -47.51 -11.10
CA LEU A 530 23.70 -48.29 -11.74
C LEU A 530 25.11 -47.82 -11.34
N VAL A 531 25.24 -46.60 -10.79
CA VAL A 531 26.51 -46.05 -10.32
C VAL A 531 26.69 -46.42 -8.85
N ARG A 532 27.75 -47.18 -8.55
CA ARG A 532 28.11 -47.61 -7.19
C ARG A 532 29.05 -46.64 -6.48
N GLY A 533 29.75 -45.79 -7.23
CA GLY A 533 30.67 -44.80 -6.69
C GLY A 533 31.29 -43.92 -7.77
N VAL A 534 31.97 -42.86 -7.33
CA VAL A 534 32.66 -41.90 -8.18
C VAL A 534 34.11 -41.79 -7.70
N GLU A 535 35.05 -41.98 -8.61
CA GLU A 535 36.50 -41.85 -8.38
C GLU A 535 37.06 -40.69 -9.20
N ASP A 536 38.15 -40.09 -8.72
CA ASP A 536 38.90 -39.03 -9.40
C ASP A 536 38.03 -37.86 -9.91
N LEU A 537 37.00 -37.47 -9.14
CA LEU A 537 36.16 -36.33 -9.50
C LEU A 537 36.99 -35.05 -9.46
N ALA A 538 37.05 -34.39 -10.62
CA ALA A 538 37.69 -33.10 -10.79
C ALA A 538 36.83 -32.21 -11.69
N MET A 539 36.79 -30.91 -11.39
CA MET A 539 36.01 -29.94 -12.16
C MET A 539 36.84 -28.69 -12.46
N LYS A 540 36.51 -28.01 -13.56
CA LYS A 540 37.00 -26.67 -13.86
C LYS A 540 36.01 -25.86 -14.68
N VAL A 541 36.16 -24.54 -14.67
CA VAL A 541 35.52 -23.67 -15.66
C VAL A 541 36.37 -23.70 -16.94
N ASP A 542 35.73 -23.79 -18.10
CA ASP A 542 36.45 -23.79 -19.38
C ASP A 542 37.24 -22.48 -19.55
N GLY A 543 38.47 -22.59 -20.08
CA GLY A 543 39.44 -21.51 -20.11
C GLY A 543 40.38 -21.44 -18.89
N GLU A 544 40.00 -22.00 -17.74
CA GLU A 544 40.93 -22.13 -16.59
C GLU A 544 41.98 -23.24 -16.86
N PRO A 545 43.24 -23.05 -16.41
CA PRO A 545 44.31 -23.98 -16.72
C PRO A 545 44.11 -25.34 -16.03
N ASP A 546 43.73 -25.34 -14.75
CA ASP A 546 43.81 -26.51 -13.88
C ASP A 546 42.43 -27.09 -13.51
N PHE A 547 42.37 -28.42 -13.42
CA PHE A 547 41.24 -29.11 -12.79
C PHE A 547 41.39 -29.10 -11.27
N LEU A 548 40.36 -28.67 -10.56
CA LEU A 548 40.28 -28.78 -9.12
C LEU A 548 39.76 -30.16 -8.74
N ALA A 549 40.48 -30.86 -7.87
CA ALA A 549 40.05 -32.16 -7.35
C ALA A 549 38.99 -32.01 -6.26
N ALA A 550 38.25 -33.09 -5.97
CA ALA A 550 37.24 -33.10 -4.91
C ALA A 550 37.75 -32.67 -3.51
N SER A 551 39.06 -32.76 -3.25
CA SER A 551 39.68 -32.27 -2.01
C SER A 551 39.56 -30.77 -1.79
N TYR A 552 39.31 -29.98 -2.84
CA TYR A 552 39.08 -28.54 -2.76
C TYR A 552 37.67 -28.21 -2.21
N GLY A 553 36.76 -29.18 -2.17
CA GLY A 553 35.40 -29.03 -1.63
C GLY A 553 34.40 -28.33 -2.56
N TYR A 554 34.82 -27.31 -3.29
CA TYR A 554 33.98 -26.58 -4.25
C TYR A 554 34.76 -26.01 -5.45
N LEU A 555 34.04 -25.78 -6.56
CA LEU A 555 34.52 -25.06 -7.74
C LEU A 555 34.00 -23.61 -7.67
N PRO A 556 34.88 -22.59 -7.60
CA PRO A 556 34.45 -21.20 -7.68
C PRO A 556 33.87 -20.88 -9.06
N ILE A 557 32.80 -20.09 -9.08
CA ILE A 557 32.16 -19.59 -10.31
C ILE A 557 32.34 -18.06 -10.34
N PRO A 558 32.61 -17.46 -11.52
CA PRO A 558 32.67 -16.00 -11.65
C PRO A 558 31.42 -15.31 -11.11
N ARG A 559 31.60 -14.14 -10.47
CA ARG A 559 30.51 -13.44 -9.76
C ARG A 559 29.32 -13.02 -10.64
N ASN A 560 29.52 -12.91 -11.94
CA ASN A 560 28.49 -12.57 -12.92
C ASN A 560 27.98 -13.77 -13.72
N ALA A 561 28.40 -14.98 -13.37
CA ALA A 561 28.12 -16.18 -14.14
C ALA A 561 27.38 -17.23 -13.33
N VAL A 562 26.60 -18.05 -14.04
CA VAL A 562 26.01 -19.29 -13.53
C VAL A 562 26.65 -20.50 -14.19
N PRO A 563 26.81 -21.62 -13.48
CA PRO A 563 27.42 -22.82 -14.04
C PRO A 563 26.52 -23.45 -15.09
N ARG A 564 27.13 -23.94 -16.17
CA ARG A 564 26.47 -24.74 -17.20
C ARG A 564 27.38 -25.89 -17.59
N LEU A 565 26.86 -27.11 -17.67
CA LEU A 565 27.69 -28.24 -18.07
C LEU A 565 28.25 -28.02 -19.50
N ALA A 566 29.57 -28.11 -19.65
CA ALA A 566 30.24 -27.97 -20.93
C ALA A 566 30.02 -29.22 -21.80
N ASP A 567 30.02 -29.03 -23.12
CA ASP A 567 29.89 -30.13 -24.08
C ASP A 567 31.22 -30.87 -24.31
N ALA A 568 31.78 -31.44 -23.24
CA ALA A 568 33.00 -32.25 -23.29
C ALA A 568 32.80 -33.61 -22.61
N ARG A 569 33.15 -34.70 -23.28
CA ARG A 569 33.03 -36.08 -22.76
C ARG A 569 34.27 -36.51 -21.97
N CYS A 570 34.38 -36.03 -20.72
CA CYS A 570 35.53 -36.33 -19.83
C CYS A 570 35.22 -37.38 -18.74
N ILE A 571 34.01 -37.97 -18.74
CA ILE A 571 33.58 -38.98 -17.78
C ILE A 571 33.88 -40.37 -18.33
N ARG A 572 34.51 -41.22 -17.51
CA ARG A 572 34.88 -42.61 -17.84
C ARG A 572 34.09 -43.59 -16.96
N VAL A 573 34.02 -44.85 -17.39
CA VAL A 573 33.36 -45.93 -16.63
C VAL A 573 34.36 -47.04 -16.33
N ARG A 574 34.44 -47.44 -15.05
CA ARG A 574 35.20 -48.58 -14.56
C ARG A 574 34.24 -49.61 -13.98
N PHE A 575 34.39 -50.87 -14.36
CA PHE A 575 33.59 -51.94 -13.77
C PHE A 575 34.19 -52.40 -12.44
N SER A 576 33.34 -52.54 -11.42
CA SER A 576 33.72 -53.20 -10.17
C SER A 576 33.73 -54.72 -10.38
N LEU A 577 34.90 -55.34 -10.25
CA LEU A 577 35.07 -56.79 -10.34
C LEU A 577 34.81 -57.49 -9.00
N THR A 578 34.67 -56.72 -7.91
CA THR A 578 34.38 -57.21 -6.57
C THR A 578 32.87 -57.23 -6.36
N SER A 579 32.31 -58.44 -6.23
CA SER A 579 30.89 -58.69 -5.93
C SER A 579 30.56 -58.67 -4.43
N ARG A 580 31.48 -58.22 -3.57
CA ARG A 580 31.32 -58.18 -2.11
C ARG A 580 31.97 -56.95 -1.49
N CYS A 581 31.37 -56.46 -0.40
CA CYS A 581 31.93 -55.43 0.48
C CYS A 581 33.33 -55.83 0.96
N GLY A 582 34.23 -54.86 1.12
CA GLY A 582 35.53 -55.02 1.78
C GLY A 582 35.46 -55.15 3.30
N ASP A 583 34.25 -55.12 3.89
CA ASP A 583 33.99 -55.35 5.32
C ASP A 583 33.46 -56.77 5.58
N ALA A 584 33.95 -57.78 4.85
CA ALA A 584 33.62 -59.20 5.07
C ALA A 584 34.87 -60.05 5.29
#